data_AF-A0A7X9H128-F1
#
_entry.id   AF-A0A7X9H128-F1
#
_cell.length_a   1.000
_cell.length_b   1.000
_cell.length_c   1.000
_cell.angle_alpha   90.00
_cell.angle_beta   90.00
_cell.angle_gamma   90.00
#
_symmetry.space_group_name_H-M   'P 1'
#
loop_
_entity.id
_entity.type
_entity.pdbx_description
1 polymer ?
#
loop_
_entity_poly.entity_id
_entity_poly.type
_entity_poly.pdbx_seq_one_letter_code
_entity_poly.pdbx_strand_id
1 'polypeptide(L)' 'MYPGMNKVLQAAGRVIRSEEDRGALLLIDERLGTAKYKRLYPREWFHYKRVVDSETIGINLMKFWKD' A
#
# COMPACT_ATOMS: atom_id res chain seq x y z
N MET A 1 -20.30 4.72 3.68
CA MET A 1 -19.62 3.47 3.28
C MET A 1 -18.67 3.78 2.13
N TYR A 2 -17.45 3.24 2.09
CA TYR A 2 -16.49 3.43 0.98
C TYR A 2 -16.29 2.10 0.24
N PRO A 3 -17.20 1.69 -0.67
CA PRO A 3 -17.11 0.39 -1.34
C PRO A 3 -15.77 0.15 -2.04
N GLY A 4 -15.16 1.21 -2.56
CA GLY A 4 -13.84 1.16 -3.17
C GLY A 4 -12.73 0.77 -2.18
N MET A 5 -12.77 1.30 -0.95
CA MET A 5 -11.76 0.98 0.06
C MET A 5 -11.84 -0.48 0.49
N ASN A 6 -13.05 -1.03 0.61
CA ASN A 6 -13.22 -2.45 0.94
C ASN A 6 -12.56 -3.35 -0.12
N LYS A 7 -12.66 -2.99 -1.41
CA LYS A 7 -11.97 -3.71 -2.49
C LYS A 7 -10.44 -3.58 -2.39
N VAL A 8 -9.92 -2.41 -2.03
CA VAL A 8 -8.49 -2.18 -1.81
C VAL A 8 -7.97 -3.08 -0.68
N LEU A 9 -8.68 -3.13 0.45
CA LEU A 9 -8.30 -3.96 1.60
C LEU A 9 -8.34 -5.45 1.25
N GLN A 10 -9.36 -5.90 0.52
CA GLN A 10 -9.43 -7.28 0.03
C GLN A 10 -8.28 -7.62 -0.92
N ALA A 11 -7.89 -6.71 -1.81
CA ALA A 11 -6.77 -6.90 -2.71
C ALA A 11 -5.44 -6.96 -1.93
N ALA A 12 -5.25 -6.09 -0.94
CA ALA A 12 -4.06 -6.13 -0.09
C ALA A 12 -3.96 -7.43 0.71
N GLY A 13 -5.09 -7.96 1.20
CA GLY A 13 -5.13 -9.28 1.86
C GLY A 13 -4.80 -10.47 0.94
N ARG A 14 -4.71 -10.27 -0.38
CA ARG A 14 -4.22 -11.31 -1.30
C ARG A 14 -2.69 -11.34 -1.42
N VAL A 15 -2.02 -10.27 -1.00
CA VAL A 15 -0.55 -10.10 -1.08
C VAL A 15 0.15 -10.92 -0.01
N ILE A 16 -0.44 -11.04 1.18
CA ILE A 16 0.08 -11.81 2.31
C ILE A 16 -0.96 -12.87 2.69
N ARG A 17 -0.64 -14.16 2.50
CA ARG A 17 -1.52 -15.30 2.77
C ARG A 17 -0.92 -16.28 3.78
N SER A 18 0.37 -16.15 4.09
CA SER A 18 1.10 -16.92 5.10
C SER A 18 2.06 -16.02 5.87
N GLU A 19 2.64 -16.52 6.97
CA GLU A 19 3.65 -15.79 7.75
C GLU A 19 4.98 -15.61 6.99
N GLU A 20 5.22 -16.43 5.96
CA GLU A 20 6.42 -16.40 5.12
C GLU A 20 6.24 -15.50 3.88
N ASP A 21 5.00 -15.12 3.58
CA ASP A 21 4.71 -14.30 2.42
C ASP A 21 5.25 -12.88 2.62
N ARG A 22 5.87 -12.38 1.56
CA ARG A 22 6.37 -11.01 1.50
C ARG A 22 5.86 -10.35 0.23
N GLY A 23 5.41 -9.10 0.34
CA GLY A 23 4.96 -8.35 -0.83
C GLY A 23 4.79 -6.87 -0.55
N ALA A 24 4.67 -6.10 -1.63
CA ALA A 24 4.49 -4.65 -1.60
C ALA A 24 3.12 -4.26 -2.18
N LEU A 25 2.50 -3.23 -1.61
CA LEU A 25 1.26 -2.65 -2.10
C LEU A 25 1.53 -1.25 -2.67
N LEU A 26 1.11 -1.01 -3.91
CA LEU A 26 1.15 0.31 -4.53
C LEU A 26 -0.27 0.85 -4.70
N LEU A 27 -0.56 1.97 -4.01
CA LEU A 27 -1.85 2.64 -4.06
C LEU A 27 -1.77 3.82 -5.05
N ILE A 28 -2.48 3.73 -6.18
CA ILE A 28 -2.43 4.72 -7.26
C ILE A 28 -3.79 5.43 -7.37
N ASP A 29 -3.90 6.60 -6.77
CA ASP A 29 -4.99 7.57 -6.96
C ASP A 29 -4.72 8.81 -6.10
N GLU A 30 -5.07 10.01 -6.55
CA GLU A 30 -4.95 11.23 -5.74
C GLU A 30 -5.80 11.17 -4.46
N ARG A 31 -6.98 10.55 -4.53
CA ARG A 31 -7.95 10.44 -3.41
C ARG A 31 -7.36 9.69 -2.23
N LEU A 32 -6.50 8.71 -2.48
CA LEU A 32 -5.78 7.91 -1.49
C LEU A 32 -4.77 8.75 -0.67
N GLY A 33 -4.37 9.91 -1.19
CA GLY A 33 -3.56 10.89 -0.48
C GLY A 33 -4.34 11.79 0.48
N THR A 34 -5.68 11.83 0.40
CA THR A 34 -6.51 12.74 1.20
C THR A 34 -6.66 12.27 2.64
N ALA A 35 -6.83 13.20 3.60
CA ALA A 35 -7.06 12.88 5.00
C ALA A 35 -8.32 11.99 5.20
N LYS A 36 -9.34 12.17 4.36
CA LYS A 36 -10.57 11.38 4.36
C LYS A 36 -10.29 9.89 4.13
N TYR A 37 -9.44 9.55 3.15
CA TYR A 37 -9.10 8.18 2.82
C TYR A 37 -8.04 7.58 3.74
N LYS A 38 -7.04 8.37 4.16
CA LYS A 38 -6.00 7.91 5.10
C LYS A 38 -6.57 7.43 6.44
N ARG A 39 -7.67 8.04 6.92
CA ARG A 39 -8.40 7.58 8.12
C ARG A 39 -9.00 6.18 7.99
N LEU A 40 -9.12 5.66 6.77
CA LEU A 40 -9.64 4.31 6.50
C LEU A 40 -8.53 3.26 6.40
N TYR A 41 -7.26 3.67 6.43
CA TYR A 41 -6.14 2.73 6.36
C TYR A 41 -5.99 1.97 7.68
N PRO A 42 -5.61 0.69 7.62
CA PRO A 42 -5.12 -0.03 8.78
C PRO A 42 -3.95 0.74 9.41
N ARG A 43 -3.85 0.72 10.74
CA ARG A 43 -2.81 1.45 11.48
C ARG A 43 -1.41 0.99 11.07
N GLU A 44 -1.30 -0.29 10.75
CA GLU A 44 -0.10 -0.96 10.29
C GLU A 44 0.42 -0.33 9.00
N TRP A 45 -0.41 0.35 8.20
CA TRP A 45 0.03 0.96 6.94
C TRP A 45 0.61 2.37 7.12
N PHE A 46 0.54 2.99 8.30
CA PHE A 46 0.86 4.42 8.46
C PHE A 46 2.32 4.80 8.18
N HIS A 47 3.23 3.82 8.14
CA HIS A 47 4.61 4.00 7.70
C HIS A 47 4.79 3.93 6.17
N TYR A 48 3.69 4.02 5.39
CA TYR A 48 3.74 4.05 3.93
C TYR A 48 4.63 5.19 3.43
N LYS A 49 5.26 4.98 2.27
CA LYS A 49 6.06 6.00 1.59
C LYS A 49 5.28 6.58 0.43
N ARG A 50 5.27 7.92 0.31
CA ARG A 50 4.73 8.58 -0.88
C ARG A 50 5.80 8.57 -1.96
N VAL A 51 5.42 8.10 -3.14
CA VAL A 51 6.27 8.03 -4.32
C VAL A 51 5.54 8.74 -5.47
N VAL A 52 6.29 9.43 -6.34
CA VAL A 52 5.73 10.27 -7.41
C VAL A 52 6.24 9.90 -8.80
N ASP A 53 7.26 9.04 -8.88
CA ASP A 53 7.93 8.64 -10.11
C ASP A 53 8.35 7.17 -10.06
N SER A 54 8.59 6.59 -11.23
CA SER A 54 8.93 5.18 -11.41
C SER A 54 10.31 4.82 -10.84
N GLU A 55 11.24 5.75 -10.84
CA GLU A 55 12.60 5.55 -10.32
C GLU A 55 12.56 5.33 -8.81
N THR A 56 11.88 6.20 -8.07
CA THR A 56 11.69 6.12 -6.63
C THR A 56 10.91 4.87 -6.24
N ILE A 57 9.92 4.46 -7.05
CA ILE A 57 9.23 3.18 -6.87
C ILE A 57 10.24 2.03 -6.96
N GLY A 58 11.05 1.99 -8.02
CA GLY A 58 12.07 0.95 -8.23
C GLY A 58 13.08 0.87 -7.07
N ILE A 59 13.60 2.00 -6.61
CA ILE A 59 14.54 2.07 -5.48
C ILE A 59 13.91 1.51 -4.20
N ASN A 60 12.66 1.87 -3.89
CA ASN A 60 12.00 1.39 -2.68
C ASN A 60 11.69 -0.11 -2.76
N LEU A 61 11.28 -0.61 -3.92
CA LEU A 61 11.05 -2.05 -4.12
C LEU A 61 12.37 -2.83 -4.02
N MET A 62 13.45 -2.36 -4.64
CA MET A 62 14.76 -3.01 -4.52
C MET A 62 15.25 -3.09 -3.08
N LYS A 63 15.08 -2.02 -2.29
CA LYS A 63 15.40 -2.05 -0.85
C LYS A 63 14.51 -3.06 -0.12
N PHE A 64 13.20 -2.99 -0.36
CA PHE A 64 12.24 -3.90 0.25
C PHE A 64 12.54 -5.37 -0.02
N TRP A 65 13.09 -5.76 -1.17
CA TRP A 65 13.38 -7.17 -1.48
C TRP A 65 14.80 -7.63 -1.09
N LYS A 66 15.69 -6.71 -0.70
CA LYS A 66 17.07 -7.02 -0.30
C LYS A 66 17.24 -7.31 1.19
N ASP A 67 16.36 -6.73 2.02
CA ASP A 67 16.29 -7.04 3.46
C ASP A 67 15.84 -8.49 3.69
#